data_AF-A0A537ZKU7-F1
#
_entry.id   AF-A0A537ZKU7-F1
#
_cell.length_a   1.000
_cell.length_b   1.000
_cell.length_c   1.000
_cell.angle_alpha   90.00
_cell.angle_beta   90.00
_cell.angle_gamma   90.00
#
_symmetry.space_group_name_H-M   'P 1'
#
loop_
_entity.id
_entity.type
_entity.pdbx_description
1 polymer ?
#
loop_
_entity_poly.entity_id
_entity_poly.type
_entity_poly.pdbx_seq_one_letter_code
_entity_poly.pdbx_strand_id
1 'polypeptide(L)'
;MARQVPVGSPWKASKAAEWDAQTLKDFVLANTDGNPRFIRLLEVVTRAAVGAEPQDVSLLWTVNFIAASGDEHHAGTFERNFNTRGGAQQTRFRGGSQRVAKLVARELGDRIVLGSPARRITQLP
;
A
#
# COMPACT_ATOMS: atom_id res chain seq x y z
N MET A 1 -15.63 -1.09 -4.42
CA MET A 1 -14.63 -0.45 -5.29
C MET A 1 -13.45 -1.37 -5.61
N ALA A 2 -12.73 -1.92 -4.61
CA ALA A 2 -11.49 -2.69 -4.82
C ALA A 2 -11.55 -3.81 -5.88
N ARG A 3 -12.65 -4.59 -5.93
CA ARG A 3 -12.85 -5.65 -6.94
C ARG A 3 -12.91 -5.15 -8.40
N GLN A 4 -13.07 -3.85 -8.62
CA GLN A 4 -13.17 -3.22 -9.94
C GLN A 4 -11.85 -2.59 -10.40
N VAL A 5 -10.80 -2.62 -9.55
CA VAL A 5 -9.50 -2.04 -9.87
C VAL A 5 -8.55 -3.17 -10.32
N PRO A 6 -8.03 -3.12 -11.55
CA PRO A 6 -7.04 -4.10 -12.01
C PRO A 6 -5.69 -3.84 -11.32
N VAL A 7 -5.25 -4.78 -10.49
CA VAL A 7 -3.96 -4.71 -9.79
C VAL A 7 -2.82 -4.60 -10.80
N GLY A 8 -1.86 -3.70 -10.53
CA GLY A 8 -0.74 -3.40 -11.42
C GLY A 8 -1.07 -2.45 -12.58
N SER A 9 -2.35 -2.14 -12.81
CA SER A 9 -2.75 -1.11 -13.80
C SER A 9 -3.97 -0.30 -13.36
N PRO A 10 -3.99 0.26 -12.12
CA PRO A 10 -5.18 0.88 -11.53
C PRO A 10 -5.79 2.02 -12.35
N TRP A 11 -4.97 2.73 -13.14
CA TRP A 11 -5.42 3.78 -14.07
C TRP A 11 -6.37 3.28 -15.18
N LYS A 12 -6.48 1.96 -15.37
CA LYS A 12 -7.44 1.35 -16.31
C LYS A 12 -8.81 1.05 -15.70
N ALA A 13 -9.01 1.29 -14.40
CA ALA A 13 -10.34 1.15 -13.79
C ALA A 13 -11.34 2.10 -14.48
N SER A 14 -12.59 1.69 -14.63
CA SER A 14 -13.61 2.47 -15.35
C SER A 14 -13.84 3.87 -14.78
N LYS A 15 -13.64 4.03 -13.46
CA LYS A 15 -13.75 5.28 -12.71
C LYS A 15 -12.40 5.85 -12.27
N ALA A 16 -11.30 5.44 -12.90
CA ALA A 16 -9.95 5.82 -12.47
C ALA A 16 -9.78 7.34 -12.34
N ALA A 17 -10.15 8.11 -13.36
CA ALA A 17 -10.03 9.57 -13.33
C ALA A 17 -10.89 10.21 -12.22
N GLU A 18 -12.12 9.73 -12.03
CA GLU A 18 -13.03 10.20 -10.97
C GLU A 18 -12.48 9.93 -9.56
N TRP A 19 -11.92 8.74 -9.35
CA TRP A 19 -11.35 8.36 -8.06
C TRP A 19 -9.99 9.00 -7.80
N ASP A 20 -9.19 9.25 -8.83
CA ASP A 20 -7.87 9.87 -8.65
C ASP A 20 -7.96 11.39 -8.45
N ALA A 21 -9.04 12.01 -8.94
CA ALA A 21 -9.31 13.43 -8.80
C ALA A 21 -9.82 13.84 -7.40
N GLN A 22 -9.97 12.91 -6.46
CA GLN A 22 -10.44 13.19 -5.10
C GLN A 22 -9.59 12.50 -4.04
N THR A 23 -9.54 13.10 -2.85
CA THR A 23 -8.82 12.55 -1.70
C THR A 23 -9.67 11.47 -1.01
N LEU A 24 -9.03 10.60 -0.23
CA LEU A 24 -9.73 9.67 0.64
C LEU A 24 -10.65 10.39 1.64
N LYS A 25 -10.20 11.54 2.16
CA LYS A 25 -10.99 12.35 3.10
C LYS A 25 -12.25 12.90 2.46
N ASP A 26 -12.15 13.50 1.28
CA ASP A 26 -13.30 14.08 0.58
C ASP A 26 -14.33 13.00 0.24
N PHE A 27 -13.86 11.85 -0.24
CA PHE A 27 -14.72 10.70 -0.49
C PHE A 27 -15.47 10.27 0.78
N VAL A 28 -14.77 10.13 1.90
CA VAL A 28 -15.39 9.71 3.16
C VAL A 28 -16.40 10.75 3.65
N LEU A 29 -16.07 12.05 3.62
CA LEU A 29 -16.99 13.10 4.04
C LEU A 29 -18.25 13.17 3.16
N ALA A 30 -18.10 12.95 1.85
CA ALA A 30 -19.23 12.93 0.92
C ALA A 30 -20.12 11.67 1.05
N ASN A 31 -19.60 10.58 1.62
CA ASN A 31 -20.28 9.28 1.66
C ASN A 31 -20.60 8.78 3.08
N THR A 32 -20.42 9.63 4.10
CA THR A 32 -20.75 9.32 5.50
C THR A 32 -21.46 10.50 6.17
N ASP A 33 -21.89 10.33 7.41
CA ASP A 33 -22.49 11.39 8.23
C ASP A 33 -21.46 12.42 8.75
N GLY A 34 -20.18 12.28 8.39
CA GLY A 34 -19.12 13.16 8.87
C GLY A 34 -18.83 13.03 10.37
N ASN A 35 -19.19 11.89 10.99
CA ASN A 35 -18.99 11.68 12.42
C ASN A 35 -17.54 11.95 12.85
N PRO A 36 -17.28 12.91 13.77
CA PRO A 36 -15.91 13.29 14.14
C PRO A 36 -15.07 12.14 14.73
N ARG A 37 -15.70 11.15 15.36
CA ARG A 37 -14.98 9.96 15.87
C ARG A 37 -14.54 9.05 14.73
N PHE A 38 -15.38 8.90 13.70
CA PHE A 38 -15.05 8.11 12.52
C PHE A 38 -13.93 8.78 11.72
N ILE A 39 -13.99 10.10 11.52
CA ILE A 39 -12.93 10.84 10.82
C ILE A 39 -11.59 10.73 11.56
N ARG A 40 -11.56 10.84 12.90
CA ARG A 40 -10.33 10.61 13.66
C ARG A 40 -9.80 9.17 13.53
N LEU A 41 -10.68 8.17 13.47
CA LEU A 41 -10.26 6.79 13.25
C LEU A 41 -9.64 6.63 11.85
N LEU A 42 -10.23 7.23 10.82
CA LEU A 42 -9.69 7.26 9.48
C LEU A 42 -8.27 7.86 9.46
N GLU A 43 -8.06 9.00 10.11
CA GLU A 43 -6.74 9.65 10.22
C GLU A 43 -5.70 8.75 10.90
N VAL A 44 -6.06 8.08 12.00
CA VAL A 44 -5.16 7.13 12.70
C VAL A 44 -4.81 5.94 11.81
N VAL A 45 -5.80 5.33 11.17
CA VAL A 45 -5.61 4.14 10.33
C VAL A 45 -4.79 4.49 9.08
N THR A 46 -5.06 5.64 8.45
CA THR A 46 -4.34 6.09 7.27
C THR A 46 -2.86 6.32 7.59
N ARG A 47 -2.55 7.07 8.66
CA ARG A 47 -1.17 7.27 9.09
C ARG A 47 -0.44 5.96 9.38
N ALA A 48 -1.10 5.03 10.09
CA ALA A 48 -0.49 3.75 10.43
C ALA A 48 -0.20 2.87 9.20
N ALA A 49 -1.07 2.90 8.18
CA ALA A 49 -0.90 2.08 6.99
C ALA A 49 0.04 2.69 5.94
N VAL A 50 -0.02 4.01 5.75
CA VAL A 50 0.56 4.66 4.56
C VAL A 50 1.48 5.83 4.90
N GLY A 51 1.55 6.24 6.16
CA GLY A 51 2.45 7.31 6.60
C GLY A 51 2.02 8.72 6.18
N ALA A 52 0.77 8.92 5.75
CA ALA A 52 0.22 10.20 5.30
C ALA A 52 -1.17 10.47 5.92
N GLU A 53 -1.68 11.70 5.75
CA GLU A 53 -3.05 12.07 6.16
C GLU A 53 -4.06 11.75 5.04
N PRO A 54 -5.33 11.47 5.35
CA PRO A 54 -6.32 11.07 4.33
C PRO A 54 -6.64 12.18 3.31
N GLN A 55 -6.36 13.45 3.61
CA GLN A 55 -6.46 14.55 2.63
C GLN A 55 -5.30 14.60 1.63
N ASP A 56 -4.21 13.88 1.89
CA ASP A 56 -3.02 13.86 1.02
C ASP A 56 -2.95 12.59 0.16
N VAL A 57 -3.98 11.73 0.25
CA VAL A 57 -4.00 10.41 -0.38
C VAL A 57 -5.12 10.33 -1.41
N SER A 58 -4.77 10.01 -2.66
CA SER A 58 -5.73 9.73 -3.73
C SER A 58 -6.68 8.58 -3.36
N LEU A 59 -7.97 8.73 -3.65
CA LEU A 59 -8.94 7.64 -3.48
C LEU A 59 -8.62 6.47 -4.44
N LEU A 60 -8.25 6.72 -5.69
CA LEU A 60 -7.84 5.65 -6.62
C LEU A 60 -6.67 4.84 -6.05
N TRP A 61 -5.64 5.53 -5.53
CA TRP A 61 -4.51 4.88 -4.89
C TRP A 61 -4.97 4.04 -3.70
N THR A 62 -5.86 4.56 -2.85
CA THR A 62 -6.37 3.83 -1.67
C THR A 62 -7.12 2.56 -2.06
N VAL A 63 -7.98 2.65 -3.08
CA VAL A 63 -8.74 1.49 -3.57
C VAL A 63 -7.79 0.46 -4.19
N ASN A 64 -6.77 0.90 -4.93
CA ASN A 64 -5.75 0.01 -5.47
C ASN A 64 -4.92 -0.65 -4.35
N PHE A 65 -4.57 0.08 -3.30
CA PHE A 65 -3.84 -0.45 -2.14
C PHE A 65 -4.63 -1.61 -1.50
N ILE A 66 -5.94 -1.44 -1.33
CA ILE A 66 -6.83 -2.50 -0.85
C ILE A 66 -6.89 -3.68 -1.84
N ALA A 67 -7.08 -3.40 -3.14
CA ALA A 67 -7.16 -4.43 -4.18
C ALA A 67 -5.89 -5.28 -4.29
N ALA A 68 -4.72 -4.64 -4.15
CA ALA A 68 -3.40 -5.27 -4.21
C ALA A 68 -3.03 -6.04 -2.93
N SER A 69 -3.83 -5.97 -1.88
CA SER A 69 -3.58 -6.69 -0.61
C SER A 69 -4.00 -8.17 -0.63
N GLY A 70 -4.13 -8.73 -1.84
CA GLY A 70 -4.45 -10.14 -2.07
C GLY A 70 -3.21 -11.03 -2.18
N ASP A 71 -3.41 -12.26 -2.64
CA ASP A 71 -2.38 -13.19 -3.07
C ASP A 71 -2.92 -14.04 -4.25
N GLU A 72 -2.20 -15.07 -4.66
CA GLU A 72 -2.57 -15.97 -5.76
C GLU A 72 -3.92 -16.70 -5.54
N HIS A 73 -4.39 -16.77 -4.29
CA HIS A 73 -5.57 -17.53 -3.88
C HIS A 73 -6.68 -16.67 -3.27
N HIS A 74 -6.38 -15.42 -2.90
CA HIS A 74 -7.29 -14.54 -2.18
C HIS A 74 -7.33 -13.15 -2.79
N ALA A 75 -8.54 -12.62 -3.00
CA ALA A 75 -8.71 -11.22 -3.37
C ALA A 75 -8.23 -10.28 -2.25
N GLY A 76 -7.71 -9.11 -2.62
CA GLY A 76 -7.40 -8.06 -1.66
C GLY A 76 -8.66 -7.46 -1.04
N THR A 77 -8.65 -7.31 0.29
CA THR A 77 -9.72 -6.66 1.05
C THR A 77 -9.15 -5.75 2.12
N PHE A 78 -10.00 -4.88 2.66
CA PHE A 78 -9.63 -4.03 3.78
C PHE A 78 -9.26 -4.89 5.01
N GLU A 79 -10.09 -5.87 5.33
CA GLU A 79 -9.88 -6.79 6.45
C GLU A 79 -8.54 -7.53 6.32
N ARG A 80 -8.21 -8.02 5.13
CA ARG A 80 -6.94 -8.72 4.90
C ARG A 80 -5.74 -7.78 5.07
N ASN A 81 -5.87 -6.52 4.65
CA ASN A 81 -4.82 -5.52 4.83
C ASN A 81 -4.62 -5.16 6.32
N PHE A 82 -5.67 -5.07 7.12
CA PHE A 82 -5.62 -4.47 8.47
C PHE A 82 -5.76 -5.44 9.65
N ASN A 83 -6.24 -6.67 9.43
CA ASN A 83 -6.44 -7.63 10.53
C ASN A 83 -5.15 -8.34 10.92
N THR A 84 -5.02 -8.57 12.23
CA THR A 84 -4.01 -9.50 12.75
C THR A 84 -4.37 -10.95 12.44
N ARG A 85 -5.54 -11.45 12.87
CA ARG A 85 -5.93 -12.83 12.58
C ARG A 85 -6.48 -12.91 11.16
N GLY A 86 -5.90 -13.79 10.35
CA GLY A 86 -6.27 -13.99 8.95
C GLY A 86 -5.86 -12.84 8.02
N GLY A 87 -5.01 -11.91 8.47
CA GLY A 87 -4.59 -10.75 7.69
C GLY A 87 -3.09 -10.48 7.76
N ALA A 88 -2.68 -9.32 7.24
CA ALA A 88 -1.28 -9.01 6.96
C ALA A 88 -0.40 -8.90 8.22
N GLN A 89 -0.98 -8.65 9.39
CA GLN A 89 -0.22 -8.51 10.65
C GLN A 89 -0.07 -9.84 11.41
N GLN A 90 -0.55 -10.96 10.87
CA GLN A 90 -0.65 -12.24 11.59
C GLN A 90 0.71 -12.78 12.06
N THR A 91 1.70 -12.77 11.18
CA THR A 91 2.95 -13.50 11.38
C THR A 91 4.14 -12.56 11.41
N ARG A 92 5.19 -13.00 12.11
CA ARG A 92 6.47 -12.30 12.18
C ARG A 92 7.59 -13.31 11.96
N PHE A 93 8.68 -12.85 11.35
CA PHE A 93 9.88 -13.66 11.20
C PHE A 93 10.59 -13.82 12.55
N ARG A 94 10.83 -15.06 12.98
CA ARG A 94 11.70 -15.33 14.12
C ARG A 94 13.12 -14.80 13.83
N GLY A 95 13.60 -13.88 14.68
CA GLY A 95 14.89 -13.22 14.49
C GLY A 95 14.89 -12.01 13.55
N GLY A 96 13.72 -11.51 13.15
CA GLY A 96 13.56 -10.24 12.42
C GLY A 96 13.48 -10.36 10.88
N SER A 97 12.71 -9.48 10.24
CA SER A 97 12.47 -9.47 8.78
C SER A 97 13.72 -9.15 7.95
N GLN A 98 14.66 -8.37 8.51
CA GLN A 98 15.95 -8.06 7.86
C GLN A 98 16.75 -9.32 7.48
N ARG A 99 16.45 -10.48 8.10
CA ARG A 99 17.07 -11.76 7.75
C ARG A 99 16.91 -12.11 6.27
N VAL A 100 15.80 -11.75 5.63
CA VAL A 100 15.58 -12.00 4.19
C VAL A 100 16.68 -11.29 3.39
N ALA A 101 16.84 -9.98 3.56
CA ALA A 101 17.87 -9.20 2.87
C ALA A 101 19.30 -9.71 3.20
N LYS A 102 19.57 -10.07 4.46
CA LYS A 102 20.88 -10.60 4.89
C LYS A 102 21.21 -11.96 4.28
N LEU A 103 20.21 -12.84 4.10
CA LEU A 103 20.39 -14.14 3.47
C LEU A 103 20.68 -13.98 1.98
N VAL A 104 19.86 -13.17 1.28
CA VAL A 104 20.08 -12.86 -0.14
C VAL A 104 21.45 -12.21 -0.36
N ALA A 105 21.87 -11.29 0.51
CA ALA A 105 23.18 -10.66 0.42
C ALA A 105 24.34 -11.67 0.56
N ARG A 106 24.20 -12.71 1.40
CA ARG A 106 25.20 -13.79 1.50
C ARG A 106 25.32 -14.60 0.22
N GLU A 107 24.18 -14.97 -0.39
CA GLU A 107 24.16 -15.73 -1.65
C GLU A 107 24.75 -14.93 -2.82
N LEU A 108 24.52 -13.61 -2.83
CA LEU A 108 25.04 -12.72 -3.87
C LEU A 108 26.53 -12.38 -3.69
N GLY A 109 27.06 -12.46 -2.46
CA GLY A 109 28.45 -12.22 -2.13
C GLY A 109 28.93 -10.84 -2.59
N ASP A 110 30.06 -10.82 -3.30
CA ASP A 110 30.73 -9.59 -3.75
C ASP A 110 29.94 -8.78 -4.79
N ARG A 111 28.79 -9.28 -5.27
CA ARG A 111 27.87 -8.51 -6.12
C ARG A 111 27.17 -7.39 -5.36
N ILE A 112 27.15 -7.44 -4.03
CA ILE A 112 26.55 -6.38 -3.18
C ILE A 112 27.61 -5.35 -2.81
N VAL A 113 27.49 -4.14 -3.37
CA VAL A 113 28.36 -3.01 -3.05
C VAL A 113 27.64 -2.06 -2.10
N LEU A 114 27.99 -2.09 -0.82
CA LEU A 114 27.45 -1.19 0.21
C LEU A 114 28.15 0.18 0.18
N GLY A 115 27.49 1.20 0.72
CA GLY A 115 28.07 2.54 0.79
C GLY A 115 28.30 3.21 -0.57
N SER A 116 27.63 2.72 -1.62
CA SER A 116 27.77 3.22 -2.98
C SER A 116 26.44 3.79 -3.51
N PRO A 117 26.06 5.03 -3.14
CA PRO A 117 24.87 5.69 -3.68
C PRO A 117 25.00 5.90 -5.19
N ALA A 118 24.06 5.40 -5.97
CA ALA A 118 24.00 5.67 -7.41
C ALA A 118 23.73 7.17 -7.65
N ARG A 119 24.61 7.84 -8.41
CA ARG A 119 24.50 9.29 -8.71
C ARG A 119 24.15 9.62 -10.16
N ARG A 120 24.39 8.68 -11.08
CA ARG A 120 24.13 8.85 -12.52
C ARG A 120 23.91 7.48 -13.14
N ILE A 121 22.93 7.40 -14.04
CA ILE A 121 22.69 6.26 -14.92
C ILE A 121 22.83 6.78 -16.34
N THR A 122 23.69 6.14 -17.13
CA THR A 122 23.82 6.41 -18.58
C THR A 122 23.37 5.15 -19.30
N GLN A 123 22.35 5.27 -20.13
CA GLN A 123 21.93 4.19 -21.03
C GLN A 123 22.64 4.41 -22.36
N LEU A 124 23.46 3.45 -22.75
CA LEU A 124 24.09 3.46 -24.07
C LEU A 124 23.07 2.93 -25.10
N PRO A 125 23.13 3.43 -26.35
CA PRO A 125 22.27 2.94 -27.43
C PRO A 125 22.49 1.45 -27.73
#